data_AF-A0A521FLN6-F1
#
_entry.id   AF-A0A521FLN6-F1
#
_cell.length_a   1.000
_cell.length_b   1.000
_cell.length_c   1.000
_cell.angle_alpha   90.00
_cell.angle_beta   90.00
_cell.angle_gamma   90.00
#
_symmetry.space_group_name_H-M   'P 1'
#
loop_
_entity.id
_entity.type
_entity.pdbx_description
1 polymer ?
#
loop_
_entity_poly.entity_id
_entity_poly.type
_entity_poly.pdbx_seq_one_letter_code
_entity_poly.pdbx_strand_id
1 'polypeptide(L)'
;MSKNGGWTVDLKEYAHNIRVDLRLGLSICDSTKEKRTNLIKLGNVLTGQMKRSYQISYYKDAYNYDTVRSGLDFYRNKSIAIPVKKLVNVSLSIVYRIISNVNQRMNNEHLLNIVPDVGEMHQYYGMANKLGGSDVLLNESKVDNIIKGFDNNTLPHEFGHTLGLVHVDLNIASSYAKNQQFPIMRQRTKDSTNVMFGGKSRYMHNTTSTTIVPEQIDVIIINYRSGIINQ
;
A
#
# COMPACT_ATOMS: atom_id res chain seq x y z
N MET A 1 4.88 -24.25 9.30
CA MET A 1 5.83 -23.69 8.31
C MET A 1 5.34 -22.29 7.93
N SER A 2 6.14 -21.26 8.21
CA SER A 2 5.73 -19.84 8.13
C SER A 2 5.46 -19.41 6.69
N LYS A 3 4.28 -18.83 6.45
CA LYS A 3 3.81 -18.23 5.19
C LYS A 3 4.60 -16.95 4.83
N ASN A 4 5.91 -17.05 4.63
CA ASN A 4 6.75 -15.89 4.32
C ASN A 4 6.79 -15.66 2.81
N GLY A 5 5.76 -14.99 2.28
CA GLY A 5 5.73 -14.47 0.92
C GLY A 5 4.61 -13.43 0.78
N GLY A 6 4.94 -12.27 0.21
CA GLY A 6 4.00 -11.20 -0.11
C GLY A 6 3.72 -10.26 1.04
N TRP A 7 2.55 -9.61 1.02
CA TRP A 7 2.11 -8.71 2.08
C TRP A 7 1.68 -9.45 3.33
N THR A 8 2.12 -8.97 4.48
CA THR A 8 1.57 -9.30 5.79
C THR A 8 1.17 -8.04 6.52
N VAL A 9 0.02 -8.05 7.19
CA VAL A 9 -0.47 -6.92 7.98
C VAL A 9 -0.73 -7.40 9.41
N ASP A 10 0.13 -7.00 10.33
CA ASP A 10 -0.05 -7.26 11.76
C ASP A 10 -0.67 -6.03 12.44
N LEU A 11 -1.82 -6.20 13.10
CA LEU A 11 -2.48 -5.15 13.89
C LEU A 11 -2.39 -5.48 15.37
N LYS A 12 -1.87 -4.54 16.18
CA LYS A 12 -1.89 -4.61 17.64
C LYS A 12 -2.50 -3.35 18.21
N GLU A 13 -3.56 -3.52 18.99
CA GLU A 13 -4.25 -2.41 19.64
C GLU A 13 -3.97 -2.42 21.14
N TYR A 14 -3.64 -1.23 21.65
CA TYR A 14 -3.37 -0.94 23.06
C TYR A 14 -4.34 0.14 23.54
N ALA A 15 -4.29 0.47 24.83
CA ALA A 15 -5.19 1.45 25.45
C ALA A 15 -5.18 2.82 24.74
N HIS A 16 -4.00 3.29 24.31
CA HIS A 16 -3.79 4.61 23.71
C HIS A 16 -3.08 4.58 22.35
N ASN A 17 -2.74 3.40 21.83
CA ASN A 17 -1.95 3.25 20.60
C ASN A 17 -2.49 2.10 19.75
N ILE A 18 -2.45 2.26 18.44
CA ILE A 18 -2.66 1.19 17.47
C ILE A 18 -1.38 1.07 16.64
N ARG A 19 -0.77 -0.11 16.64
CA ARG A 19 0.37 -0.43 15.80
C ARG A 19 -0.09 -1.25 14.59
N VAL A 20 0.22 -0.77 13.39
CA VAL A 20 0.02 -1.48 12.12
C VAL A 20 1.41 -1.77 11.55
N ASP A 21 1.79 -3.04 11.45
CA ASP A 21 3.04 -3.44 10.80
C ASP A 21 2.73 -4.02 9.42
N LEU A 22 3.10 -3.29 8.38
CA LEU A 22 3.09 -3.77 7.00
C LEU A 22 4.45 -4.41 6.70
N ARG A 23 4.43 -5.64 6.18
CA ARG A 23 5.65 -6.28 5.65
C ARG A 23 5.43 -6.80 4.25
N LEU A 24 6.44 -6.69 3.40
CA LEU A 24 6.44 -7.19 2.03
C LEU A 24 7.67 -8.07 1.80
N GLY A 25 7.45 -9.31 1.39
CA GLY A 25 8.47 -10.15 0.76
C GLY A 25 8.38 -10.06 -0.76
N LEU A 26 9.49 -9.66 -1.42
CA LEU A 26 9.54 -9.32 -2.83
C LEU A 26 10.72 -9.96 -3.57
N SER A 27 10.50 -10.38 -4.80
CA SER A 27 11.56 -10.64 -5.77
C SER A 27 11.63 -9.54 -6.82
N ILE A 28 12.83 -9.14 -7.21
CA ILE A 28 13.07 -8.15 -8.27
C ILE A 28 13.79 -8.87 -9.44
N CYS A 29 13.22 -8.77 -10.64
CA CYS A 29 13.73 -9.40 -11.85
C CYS A 29 13.86 -8.38 -12.98
N ASP A 30 14.93 -8.45 -13.77
CA ASP A 30 15.04 -7.77 -15.06
C ASP A 30 14.82 -8.80 -16.18
N SER A 31 13.64 -8.75 -16.82
CA SER A 31 13.27 -9.61 -17.94
C SER A 31 13.57 -8.97 -19.29
N THR A 32 14.24 -7.81 -19.32
CA THR A 32 14.67 -7.18 -20.57
C THR A 32 15.81 -7.98 -21.21
N LYS A 33 16.01 -7.80 -22.52
CA LYS A 33 17.09 -8.48 -23.23
C LYS A 33 18.47 -8.02 -22.77
N GLU A 34 18.60 -6.73 -22.45
CA GLU A 34 19.89 -6.12 -22.17
C GLU A 34 20.30 -6.21 -20.70
N LYS A 35 19.34 -6.45 -19.77
CA LYS A 35 19.57 -6.58 -18.32
C LYS A 35 20.45 -5.47 -17.72
N ARG A 36 20.26 -4.24 -18.18
CA ARG A 36 21.08 -3.09 -17.81
C ARG A 36 20.72 -2.49 -16.45
N THR A 37 19.59 -2.87 -15.88
CA THR A 37 19.08 -2.24 -14.66
C THR A 37 19.94 -2.59 -13.45
N ASN A 38 20.35 -1.57 -12.68
CA ASN A 38 20.93 -1.79 -11.36
C ASN A 38 19.81 -2.15 -10.35
N LEU A 39 19.51 -3.45 -10.25
CA LEU A 39 18.41 -3.96 -9.44
C LEU A 39 18.60 -3.74 -7.93
N ILE A 40 19.84 -3.69 -7.44
CA ILE A 40 20.13 -3.35 -6.04
C ILE A 40 19.71 -1.91 -5.76
N LYS A 41 20.10 -0.98 -6.64
CA LYS A 41 19.73 0.43 -6.52
C LYS A 41 18.22 0.63 -6.64
N LEU A 42 17.58 -0.08 -7.57
CA LEU A 42 16.11 -0.05 -7.70
C LEU A 42 15.43 -0.55 -6.42
N GLY A 43 15.87 -1.66 -5.83
CA GLY A 43 15.30 -2.18 -4.58
C GLY A 43 15.46 -1.22 -3.39
N ASN A 44 16.58 -0.51 -3.31
CA ASN A 44 16.79 0.54 -2.31
C ASN A 44 15.85 1.73 -2.53
N VAL A 45 15.68 2.18 -3.78
CA VAL A 45 14.78 3.27 -4.15
C VAL A 45 13.33 2.90 -3.86
N LEU A 46 12.90 1.70 -4.23
CA LEU A 46 11.60 1.13 -3.89
C LEU A 46 11.36 1.20 -2.39
N THR A 47 12.30 0.67 -1.59
CA THR A 47 12.16 0.65 -0.13
C THR A 47 12.02 2.06 0.43
N GLY A 48 12.80 3.01 -0.07
CA GLY A 48 12.73 4.41 0.34
C GLY A 48 11.41 5.09 -0.03
N GLN A 49 10.96 4.92 -1.26
CA GLN A 49 9.69 5.50 -1.74
C GLN A 49 8.49 4.92 -0.97
N MET A 50 8.42 3.60 -0.84
CA MET A 50 7.35 2.93 -0.11
C MET A 50 7.30 3.36 1.37
N LYS A 51 8.45 3.47 2.04
CA LYS A 51 8.47 3.98 3.42
C LYS A 51 7.98 5.41 3.52
N ARG A 52 8.39 6.30 2.61
CA ARG A 52 7.88 7.69 2.59
C ARG A 52 6.36 7.75 2.43
N SER A 53 5.79 6.86 1.63
CA SER A 53 4.35 6.86 1.37
C SER A 53 3.51 6.23 2.48
N TYR A 54 3.93 5.07 3.00
CA TYR A 54 3.09 4.22 3.85
C TYR A 54 3.47 4.24 5.33
N GLN A 55 4.68 4.70 5.69
CA GLN A 55 5.11 4.78 7.09
C GLN A 55 4.65 6.10 7.71
N ILE A 56 3.37 6.14 8.10
CA ILE A 56 2.71 7.34 8.63
C ILE A 56 2.28 7.18 10.09
N SER A 57 1.93 8.29 10.72
CA SER A 57 1.31 8.30 12.05
C SER A 57 0.18 9.32 12.09
N TYR A 58 -0.92 8.97 12.74
CA TYR A 58 -2.12 9.80 12.81
C TYR A 58 -2.94 9.47 14.05
N TYR A 59 -3.81 10.40 14.47
CA TYR A 59 -4.78 10.13 15.54
C TYR A 59 -6.08 9.60 14.96
N LYS A 60 -6.65 8.60 15.63
CA LYS A 60 -7.95 8.01 15.31
C LYS A 60 -8.85 8.08 16.54
N ASP A 61 -10.08 8.55 16.35
CA ASP A 61 -11.13 8.44 17.37
C ASP A 61 -11.55 6.98 17.50
N ALA A 62 -11.54 6.48 18.73
CA ALA A 62 -11.86 5.10 19.06
C ALA A 62 -12.63 5.04 20.39
N TYR A 63 -12.99 3.83 20.80
CA TYR A 63 -13.64 3.59 22.08
C TYR A 63 -12.87 2.53 22.86
N ASN A 64 -12.66 2.78 24.15
CA ASN A 64 -12.36 1.73 25.11
C ASN A 64 -13.66 1.32 25.79
N TYR A 65 -13.73 0.09 26.27
CA TYR A 65 -14.89 -0.42 26.99
C TYR A 65 -14.54 -0.64 28.45
N ASP A 66 -15.35 -0.08 29.34
CA ASP A 66 -15.24 -0.30 30.77
C ASP A 66 -16.49 -0.99 31.31
N THR A 67 -16.34 -1.73 32.39
CA THR A 67 -17.43 -2.50 33.00
C THR A 67 -17.87 -1.81 34.28
N VAL A 68 -19.04 -1.19 34.25
CA VAL A 68 -19.68 -0.62 35.43
C VAL A 68 -20.45 -1.72 36.16
N ARG A 69 -20.09 -1.97 37.42
CA ARG A 69 -20.83 -2.90 38.29
C ARG A 69 -22.20 -2.33 38.64
N SER A 70 -23.24 -3.18 38.58
CA SER A 70 -24.62 -2.77 38.88
C SER A 70 -24.83 -2.43 40.35
N GLY A 71 -23.98 -2.95 41.25
CA GLY A 71 -24.09 -2.77 42.69
C GLY A 71 -25.25 -3.53 43.34
N LEU A 72 -26.04 -4.30 42.57
CA LEU A 72 -27.16 -5.10 43.04
C LEU A 72 -26.90 -6.58 42.75
N ASP A 73 -27.14 -7.43 43.75
CA ASP A 73 -27.06 -8.88 43.58
C ASP A 73 -27.98 -9.32 42.43
N PHE A 74 -27.48 -10.22 41.57
CA PHE A 74 -28.19 -10.77 40.41
C PHE A 74 -28.46 -9.82 39.23
N TYR A 75 -27.99 -8.57 39.25
CA TYR A 75 -28.07 -7.66 38.09
C TYR A 75 -26.80 -7.66 37.24
N ARG A 76 -26.96 -7.74 35.91
CA ARG A 76 -25.82 -7.74 34.97
C ARG A 76 -25.04 -6.42 35.03
N ASN A 77 -23.71 -6.53 35.00
CA ASN A 77 -22.82 -5.39 34.79
C ASN A 77 -23.09 -4.75 33.42
N LYS A 78 -22.87 -3.44 33.31
CA LYS A 78 -23.03 -2.69 32.06
C LYS A 78 -21.67 -2.39 31.46
N SER A 79 -21.48 -2.72 30.18
CA SER A 79 -20.34 -2.23 29.40
C SER A 79 -20.65 -0.84 28.89
N ILE A 80 -19.75 0.11 29.15
CA ILE A 80 -19.84 1.49 28.65
C ILE A 80 -18.71 1.75 27.67
N ALA A 81 -19.02 2.47 26.58
CA ALA A 81 -18.01 2.92 25.62
C ALA A 81 -17.48 4.29 26.05
N ILE A 82 -16.16 4.39 26.22
CA ILE A 82 -15.45 5.62 26.59
C ILE A 82 -14.70 6.10 25.35
N PRO A 83 -15.03 7.29 24.81
CA PRO A 83 -14.32 7.83 23.65
C PRO A 83 -12.87 8.13 24.02
N VAL A 84 -11.94 7.68 23.18
CA VAL A 84 -10.51 7.90 23.34
C VAL A 84 -9.89 8.25 21.99
N LYS A 85 -8.84 9.09 22.00
CA LYS A 85 -7.98 9.26 20.84
C LYS A 85 -6.81 8.29 20.95
N LYS A 86 -6.64 7.45 19.94
CA LYS A 86 -5.49 6.54 19.83
C LYS A 86 -4.52 7.06 18.79
N LEU A 87 -3.23 7.07 19.11
CA LEU A 87 -2.19 7.31 18.12
C LEU A 87 -2.02 6.03 17.30
N VAL A 88 -2.18 6.11 15.99
CA VAL A 88 -1.90 5.02 15.06
C VAL A 88 -0.49 5.20 14.51
N ASN A 89 0.33 4.17 14.61
CA ASN A 89 1.67 4.12 14.03
C ASN A 89 1.73 3.00 12.99
N VAL A 90 1.95 3.37 11.73
CA VAL A 90 2.13 2.42 10.63
C VAL A 90 3.63 2.24 10.39
N SER A 91 4.12 1.02 10.51
CA SER A 91 5.49 0.65 10.16
C SER A 91 5.51 -0.13 8.84
N LEU A 92 6.59 0.01 8.06
CA LEU A 92 6.77 -0.73 6.82
C LEU A 92 8.15 -1.39 6.77
N SER A 93 8.15 -2.70 6.53
CA SER A 93 9.36 -3.50 6.29
C SER A 93 9.30 -4.19 4.94
N ILE A 94 10.28 -3.92 4.07
CA ILE A 94 10.41 -4.59 2.77
C ILE A 94 11.66 -5.45 2.82
N VAL A 95 11.50 -6.73 2.52
CA VAL A 95 12.61 -7.67 2.30
C VAL A 95 12.55 -8.07 0.84
N TYR A 96 13.59 -7.73 0.09
CA TYR A 96 13.67 -8.10 -1.31
C TYR A 96 14.92 -8.94 -1.62
N ARG A 97 14.81 -9.75 -2.65
CA ARG A 97 15.94 -10.44 -3.27
C ARG A 97 15.92 -10.23 -4.78
N ILE A 98 17.07 -10.36 -5.40
CA ILE A 98 17.21 -10.25 -6.85
C ILE A 98 17.21 -11.66 -7.44
N ILE A 99 16.43 -11.84 -8.50
CA ILE A 99 16.35 -13.10 -9.24
C ILE A 99 16.72 -12.88 -10.69
N SER A 100 17.31 -13.90 -11.32
CA SER A 100 17.73 -13.83 -12.73
C SER A 100 16.62 -14.18 -13.72
N ASN A 101 15.57 -14.85 -13.24
CA ASN A 101 14.40 -15.28 -14.01
C ASN A 101 13.17 -15.34 -13.11
N VAL A 102 12.00 -14.89 -13.61
CA VAL A 102 10.72 -14.87 -12.87
C VAL A 102 10.31 -16.23 -12.28
N ASN A 103 10.72 -17.34 -12.89
CA ASN A 103 10.45 -18.70 -12.40
C ASN A 103 11.23 -19.06 -11.14
N GLN A 104 12.24 -18.28 -10.77
CA GLN A 104 12.94 -18.44 -9.50
C GLN A 104 12.16 -17.86 -8.33
N ARG A 105 10.96 -17.31 -8.57
CA ARG A 105 10.08 -16.80 -7.53
C ARG A 105 9.70 -17.91 -6.54
N MET A 106 9.79 -17.62 -5.25
CA MET A 106 9.51 -18.56 -4.16
C MET A 106 8.16 -18.30 -3.50
N ASN A 107 7.40 -19.37 -3.25
CA ASN A 107 6.17 -19.34 -2.46
C ASN A 107 5.19 -18.24 -2.94
N ASN A 108 4.73 -17.40 -2.01
CA ASN A 108 3.78 -16.31 -2.24
C ASN A 108 4.46 -14.93 -2.33
N GLU A 109 5.77 -14.87 -2.56
CA GLU A 109 6.46 -13.58 -2.64
C GLU A 109 5.94 -12.75 -3.82
N HIS A 110 5.92 -11.43 -3.64
CA HIS A 110 5.57 -10.54 -4.74
C HIS A 110 6.69 -10.48 -5.77
N LEU A 111 6.37 -10.04 -6.98
CA LEU A 111 7.33 -9.83 -8.06
C LEU A 111 7.30 -8.38 -8.51
N LEU A 112 8.46 -7.74 -8.58
CA LEU A 112 8.70 -6.53 -9.36
C LEU A 112 9.52 -6.93 -10.59
N ASN A 113 8.90 -6.90 -11.77
CA ASN A 113 9.54 -7.30 -13.01
C ASN A 113 9.74 -6.12 -13.95
N ILE A 114 10.99 -5.83 -14.30
CA ILE A 114 11.30 -4.88 -15.36
C ILE A 114 11.06 -5.58 -16.70
N VAL A 115 10.21 -4.99 -17.52
CA VAL A 115 9.79 -5.53 -18.81
C VAL A 115 10.10 -4.56 -19.96
N PRO A 116 10.30 -5.06 -21.18
CA PRO A 116 10.58 -4.21 -22.33
C PRO A 116 9.48 -3.17 -22.60
N ASP A 117 9.87 -2.03 -23.15
CA ASP A 117 8.96 -0.95 -23.56
C ASP A 117 8.24 -1.28 -24.88
N VAL A 118 7.32 -2.25 -24.83
CA VAL A 118 6.61 -2.77 -26.01
C VAL A 118 5.13 -2.99 -25.75
N GLY A 119 4.31 -2.89 -26.81
CA GLY A 119 2.86 -3.13 -26.73
C GLY A 119 2.16 -2.19 -25.76
N GLU A 120 1.34 -2.73 -24.87
CA GLU A 120 0.59 -1.95 -23.88
C GLU A 120 1.49 -1.24 -22.87
N MET A 121 2.68 -1.80 -22.56
CA MET A 121 3.62 -1.19 -21.61
C MET A 121 4.08 0.19 -22.06
N HIS A 122 4.03 0.51 -23.36
CA HIS A 122 4.39 1.84 -23.87
C HIS A 122 3.55 2.97 -23.27
N GLN A 123 2.33 2.66 -22.83
CA GLN A 123 1.40 3.63 -22.25
C GLN A 123 1.54 3.74 -20.73
N TYR A 124 2.31 2.86 -20.09
CA TYR A 124 2.37 2.72 -18.64
C TYR A 124 3.78 2.85 -18.10
N TYR A 125 3.89 3.42 -16.90
CA TYR A 125 5.16 3.49 -16.17
C TYR A 125 5.39 2.20 -15.38
N GLY A 126 4.34 1.71 -14.75
CA GLY A 126 4.23 0.38 -14.20
C GLY A 126 2.79 -0.09 -14.27
N MET A 127 2.57 -1.35 -13.89
CA MET A 127 1.24 -1.95 -13.82
C MET A 127 1.25 -3.12 -12.83
N ALA A 128 0.41 -3.04 -11.79
CA ALA A 128 0.03 -4.21 -11.02
C ALA A 128 -0.83 -5.16 -11.88
N ASN A 129 -0.57 -6.46 -11.84
CA ASN A 129 -1.29 -7.45 -12.66
C ASN A 129 -2.80 -7.47 -12.40
N LYS A 130 -3.21 -7.23 -11.16
CA LYS A 130 -4.60 -7.03 -10.73
C LYS A 130 -4.64 -6.36 -9.36
N LEU A 131 -5.80 -5.84 -9.00
CA LEU A 131 -6.08 -5.35 -7.66
C LEU A 131 -5.92 -6.50 -6.64
N GLY A 132 -5.13 -6.28 -5.58
CA GLY A 132 -4.81 -7.31 -4.58
C GLY A 132 -3.82 -8.36 -5.06
N GLY A 133 -3.32 -8.25 -6.29
CA GLY A 133 -2.39 -9.19 -6.90
C GLY A 133 -0.98 -9.15 -6.31
N SER A 134 -0.10 -9.98 -6.85
CA SER A 134 1.28 -10.16 -6.38
C SER A 134 2.36 -9.76 -7.37
N ASP A 135 2.00 -9.33 -8.59
CA ASP A 135 2.96 -8.94 -9.62
C ASP A 135 2.84 -7.46 -9.96
N VAL A 136 3.97 -6.78 -10.03
CA VAL A 136 4.13 -5.43 -10.55
C VAL A 136 5.10 -5.48 -11.73
N LEU A 137 4.64 -5.03 -12.88
CA LEU A 137 5.46 -4.83 -14.06
C LEU A 137 5.94 -3.38 -14.10
N LEU A 138 7.19 -3.16 -14.49
CA LEU A 138 7.77 -1.83 -14.61
C LEU A 138 8.37 -1.67 -16.00
N ASN A 139 8.02 -0.58 -16.69
CA ASN A 139 8.52 -0.30 -18.02
C ASN A 139 10.01 0.08 -17.95
N GLU A 140 10.86 -0.64 -18.68
CA GLU A 140 12.32 -0.42 -18.72
C GLU A 140 12.69 1.05 -19.00
N SER A 141 11.94 1.74 -19.88
CA SER A 141 12.25 3.11 -20.28
C SER A 141 12.02 4.13 -19.16
N LYS A 142 11.32 3.75 -18.09
CA LYS A 142 11.00 4.62 -16.94
C LYS A 142 11.84 4.35 -15.70
N VAL A 143 12.50 3.18 -15.64
CA VAL A 143 13.31 2.75 -14.49
C VAL A 143 14.35 3.80 -14.10
N ASP A 144 14.98 4.42 -15.09
CA ASP A 144 16.02 5.42 -14.89
C ASP A 144 15.50 6.67 -14.17
N ASN A 145 14.29 7.13 -14.51
CA ASN A 145 13.66 8.28 -13.86
C ASN A 145 13.27 7.96 -12.41
N ILE A 146 12.80 6.73 -12.17
CA ILE A 146 12.48 6.24 -10.83
C ILE A 146 13.76 6.20 -9.98
N ILE A 147 14.84 5.58 -10.49
CA ILE A 147 16.12 5.48 -9.79
C ILE A 147 16.73 6.85 -9.48
N LYS A 148 16.55 7.83 -10.38
CA LYS A 148 17.04 9.22 -10.20
C LYS A 148 16.13 10.06 -9.31
N GLY A 149 14.94 9.55 -8.94
CA GLY A 149 13.98 10.26 -8.09
C GLY A 149 13.12 11.30 -8.81
N PHE A 150 13.13 11.32 -10.16
CA PHE A 150 12.20 12.10 -10.97
C PHE A 150 10.80 11.51 -11.00
N ASP A 151 10.68 10.26 -10.57
CA ASP A 151 9.41 9.59 -10.31
C ASP A 151 9.47 8.88 -8.95
N ASN A 152 8.67 9.41 -8.02
CA ASN A 152 8.49 8.89 -6.67
C ASN A 152 7.08 8.33 -6.44
N ASN A 153 6.24 8.28 -7.48
CA ASN A 153 4.85 7.85 -7.41
C ASN A 153 4.66 6.42 -7.94
N THR A 154 5.27 6.06 -9.07
CA THR A 154 4.95 4.81 -9.77
C THR A 154 5.07 3.58 -8.87
N LEU A 155 6.20 3.41 -8.18
CA LEU A 155 6.39 2.24 -7.31
C LEU A 155 5.35 2.19 -6.17
N PRO A 156 5.20 3.23 -5.33
CA PRO A 156 4.19 3.17 -4.27
C PRO A 156 2.74 3.15 -4.76
N HIS A 157 2.47 3.64 -5.97
CA HIS A 157 1.16 3.53 -6.63
C HIS A 157 0.83 2.09 -7.01
N GLU A 158 1.71 1.43 -7.77
CA GLU A 158 1.47 0.06 -8.22
C GLU A 158 1.42 -0.92 -7.05
N PHE A 159 2.30 -0.75 -6.05
CA PHE A 159 2.21 -1.54 -4.83
C PHE A 159 0.96 -1.20 -4.00
N GLY A 160 0.41 0.00 -4.12
CA GLY A 160 -0.91 0.33 -3.57
C GLY A 160 -2.03 -0.52 -4.17
N HIS A 161 -1.99 -0.77 -5.49
CA HIS A 161 -2.92 -1.70 -6.13
C HIS A 161 -2.77 -3.13 -5.61
N THR A 162 -1.54 -3.60 -5.36
CA THR A 162 -1.32 -4.92 -4.74
C THR A 162 -1.87 -5.03 -3.31
N LEU A 163 -2.03 -3.89 -2.62
CA LEU A 163 -2.69 -3.78 -1.32
C LEU A 163 -4.23 -3.61 -1.44
N GLY A 164 -4.76 -3.67 -2.66
CA GLY A 164 -6.18 -3.57 -2.95
C GLY A 164 -6.73 -2.13 -2.92
N LEU A 165 -5.86 -1.13 -3.06
CA LEU A 165 -6.25 0.26 -3.21
C LEU A 165 -6.62 0.56 -4.65
N VAL A 166 -7.69 1.30 -4.86
CA VAL A 166 -8.15 1.77 -6.17
C VAL A 166 -7.78 3.23 -6.37
N HIS A 167 -7.88 3.68 -7.61
CA HIS A 167 -7.69 5.09 -7.92
C HIS A 167 -8.73 5.95 -7.21
N VAL A 168 -8.26 6.97 -6.49
CA VAL A 168 -9.14 7.79 -5.66
C VAL A 168 -10.09 8.65 -6.48
N ASP A 169 -9.71 8.97 -7.72
CA ASP A 169 -10.41 9.84 -8.66
C ASP A 169 -11.35 9.10 -9.63
N LEU A 170 -11.52 7.78 -9.47
CA LEU A 170 -12.52 7.02 -10.21
C LEU A 170 -13.87 6.99 -9.47
N ASN A 171 -14.96 7.20 -10.21
CA ASN A 171 -16.32 7.08 -9.67
C ASN A 171 -16.61 5.67 -9.10
N ILE A 172 -15.96 4.63 -9.65
CA ILE A 172 -16.09 3.24 -9.21
C ILE A 172 -15.43 2.95 -7.86
N ALA A 173 -14.60 3.86 -7.33
CA ALA A 173 -14.03 3.71 -5.99
C ALA A 173 -15.13 3.54 -4.93
N SER A 174 -16.26 4.24 -5.11
CA SER A 174 -17.44 4.12 -4.26
C SER A 174 -18.09 2.72 -4.30
N SER A 175 -18.00 2.03 -5.43
CA SER A 175 -18.57 0.69 -5.66
C SER A 175 -17.66 -0.44 -5.16
N TYR A 176 -16.34 -0.25 -5.16
CA TYR A 176 -15.37 -1.22 -4.64
C TYR A 176 -15.24 -1.14 -3.11
N ALA A 177 -15.14 0.08 -2.55
CA ALA A 177 -15.15 0.31 -1.12
C ALA A 177 -15.42 1.80 -0.84
N LYS A 178 -16.56 2.14 -0.24
CA LYS A 178 -16.99 3.54 0.00
C LYS A 178 -15.95 4.40 0.73
N ASN A 179 -15.06 3.81 1.51
CA ASN A 179 -13.98 4.46 2.25
C ASN A 179 -12.70 4.70 1.43
N GLN A 180 -12.60 4.18 0.20
CA GLN A 180 -11.47 4.46 -0.71
C GLN A 180 -11.68 5.72 -1.55
N GLN A 181 -12.93 6.15 -1.73
CA GLN A 181 -13.21 7.34 -2.51
C GLN A 181 -12.78 8.59 -1.75
N PHE A 182 -11.85 9.36 -2.32
CA PHE A 182 -11.68 10.74 -1.88
C PHE A 182 -12.77 11.59 -2.52
N PRO A 183 -13.61 12.31 -1.75
CA PRO A 183 -14.55 13.23 -2.35
C PRO A 183 -13.81 14.26 -3.19
N ILE A 184 -14.38 14.62 -4.34
CA ILE A 184 -13.80 15.52 -5.35
C ILE A 184 -13.28 16.84 -4.73
N MET A 185 -13.90 17.33 -3.65
CA MET A 185 -13.41 18.52 -2.93
C MET A 185 -12.05 18.32 -2.25
N ARG A 186 -11.77 17.13 -1.68
CA ARG A 186 -10.45 16.79 -1.11
C ARG A 186 -9.40 16.51 -2.20
N GLN A 187 -9.82 16.32 -3.45
CA GLN A 187 -8.96 16.13 -4.63
C GLN A 187 -8.64 17.44 -5.35
N ARG A 188 -9.41 18.50 -5.09
CA ARG A 188 -9.32 19.82 -5.75
C ARG A 188 -8.38 20.80 -5.02
N THR A 189 -7.36 20.30 -4.33
CA THR A 189 -6.37 21.15 -3.64
C THR A 189 -5.04 21.09 -4.38
N LYS A 190 -4.34 22.23 -4.39
CA LYS A 190 -2.96 22.37 -4.91
C LYS A 190 -1.97 21.40 -4.25
N ASP A 191 -2.33 20.93 -3.05
CA ASP A 191 -1.53 20.05 -2.20
C ASP A 191 -2.02 18.60 -2.23
N SER A 192 -2.74 18.19 -3.28
CA SER A 192 -3.22 16.82 -3.36
C SER A 192 -2.07 15.87 -3.69
N THR A 193 -1.50 15.28 -2.64
CA THR A 193 -0.33 14.41 -2.70
C THR A 193 -0.71 12.93 -2.67
N ASN A 194 -1.97 12.54 -2.91
CA ASN A 194 -2.39 11.15 -2.78
C ASN A 194 -1.67 10.26 -3.81
N VAL A 195 -1.08 9.16 -3.36
CA VAL A 195 -0.33 8.24 -4.22
C VAL A 195 -1.23 7.52 -5.23
N MET A 196 -2.51 7.33 -4.92
CA MET A 196 -3.47 6.57 -5.72
C MET A 196 -4.24 7.44 -6.73
N PHE A 197 -3.73 8.58 -7.18
CA PHE A 197 -4.31 9.26 -8.33
C PHE A 197 -4.05 8.46 -9.61
N GLY A 198 -5.08 8.25 -10.43
CA GLY A 198 -4.93 7.59 -11.72
C GLY A 198 -4.04 8.40 -12.67
N GLY A 199 -3.36 7.72 -13.60
CA GLY A 199 -2.39 8.38 -14.50
C GLY A 199 -2.97 9.47 -15.42
N LYS A 200 -4.29 9.49 -15.63
CA LYS A 200 -5.00 10.55 -16.38
C LYS A 200 -5.51 11.69 -15.50
N SER A 201 -5.29 11.62 -14.18
CA SER A 201 -5.73 12.65 -13.26
C SER A 201 -4.92 13.92 -13.43
N ARG A 202 -5.59 15.08 -13.48
CA ARG A 202 -4.91 16.38 -13.52
C ARG A 202 -4.15 16.73 -12.24
N TYR A 203 -4.32 15.94 -11.19
CA TYR A 203 -3.65 16.08 -9.89
C TYR A 203 -2.56 15.03 -9.66
N MET A 204 -2.39 14.11 -10.62
CA MET A 204 -1.31 13.13 -10.58
C MET A 204 -0.01 13.82 -10.99
N HIS A 205 0.98 13.72 -10.11
CA HIS A 205 2.32 14.21 -10.34
C HIS A 205 3.33 13.19 -9.85
N ASN A 206 4.25 12.78 -10.74
CA ASN A 206 5.26 11.77 -10.46
C ASN A 206 6.09 12.05 -9.19
N THR A 207 6.31 13.32 -8.83
CA THR A 207 7.17 13.69 -7.70
C THR A 207 6.43 14.00 -6.41
N THR A 208 5.16 14.42 -6.47
CA THR A 208 4.42 14.93 -5.29
C THR A 208 3.25 14.05 -4.88
N SER A 209 2.65 13.28 -5.80
CA SER A 209 1.60 12.30 -5.49
C SER A 209 2.22 11.08 -4.78
N THR A 210 2.59 11.22 -3.52
CA THR A 210 3.45 10.24 -2.83
C THR A 210 2.95 9.86 -1.43
N THR A 211 1.76 10.29 -1.03
CA THR A 211 1.24 10.10 0.34
C THR A 211 0.02 9.21 0.36
N ILE A 212 -0.14 8.45 1.45
CA ILE A 212 -1.39 7.75 1.76
C ILE A 212 -2.13 8.44 2.91
N VAL A 213 -3.44 8.23 2.98
CA VAL A 213 -4.28 8.80 4.03
C VAL A 213 -4.78 7.73 5.00
N PRO A 214 -5.18 8.10 6.24
CA PRO A 214 -5.67 7.16 7.25
C PRO A 214 -6.74 6.17 6.77
N GLU A 215 -7.70 6.63 5.98
CA GLU A 215 -8.80 5.81 5.49
C GLU A 215 -8.32 4.71 4.54
N GLN A 216 -7.24 4.94 3.79
CA GLN A 216 -6.63 3.92 2.93
C GLN A 216 -5.87 2.88 3.76
N ILE A 217 -5.33 3.22 4.94
CA ILE A 217 -4.77 2.22 5.87
C ILE A 217 -5.86 1.28 6.40
N ASP A 218 -7.03 1.82 6.75
CA ASP A 218 -8.17 1.00 7.19
C ASP A 218 -8.61 0.03 6.08
N VAL A 219 -8.62 0.47 4.83
CA VAL A 219 -8.89 -0.37 3.65
C VAL A 219 -7.87 -1.48 3.50
N ILE A 220 -6.57 -1.18 3.62
CA ILE A 220 -5.51 -2.19 3.54
C ILE A 220 -5.75 -3.31 4.57
N ILE A 221 -6.08 -2.93 5.80
CA ILE A 221 -6.36 -3.89 6.88
C ILE A 221 -7.58 -4.75 6.55
N ILE A 222 -8.65 -4.15 6.03
CA ILE A 222 -9.86 -4.86 5.61
C ILE A 222 -9.54 -5.84 4.47
N ASN A 223 -8.86 -5.38 3.42
CA ASN A 223 -8.50 -6.20 2.26
C ASN A 223 -7.62 -7.39 2.65
N TYR A 224 -6.67 -7.19 3.57
CA TYR A 224 -5.84 -8.27 4.11
C TYR A 224 -6.68 -9.32 4.85
N ARG A 225 -7.56 -8.87 5.76
CA ARG A 225 -8.42 -9.76 6.56
C ARG A 225 -9.44 -10.52 5.71
N SER A 226 -9.93 -9.89 4.64
CA SER A 226 -10.86 -10.49 3.69
C SER A 226 -10.16 -11.42 2.68
N GLY A 227 -8.83 -11.56 2.75
CA GLY A 227 -8.06 -12.42 1.85
C GLY A 227 -7.96 -11.92 0.42
N ILE A 228 -8.22 -10.63 0.15
CA ILE A 228 -8.17 -10.06 -1.20
C ILE A 228 -6.72 -9.75 -1.63
N ILE A 229 -5.80 -9.56 -0.67
CA ILE A 229 -4.38 -9.28 -0.92
C ILE A 229 -3.59 -10.60 -1.09
N ASN A 230 -2.55 -10.57 -1.91
CA ASN A 230 -1.68 -11.70 -2.28
C ASN A 230 -2.36 -12.72 -3.20
N GLN A 231 -3.23 -12.25 -4.08
CA GLN A 231 -3.93 -13.07 -5.08
C GLN A 231 -3.11 -13.27 -6.36
#